data_AF-A0A512MGN8-F1
#
_entry.id   AF-A0A512MGN8-F1
#
_cell.length_a   1.000
_cell.length_b   1.000
_cell.length_c   1.000
_cell.angle_alpha   90.00
_cell.angle_beta   90.00
_cell.angle_gamma   90.00
#
_symmetry.space_group_name_H-M   'P 1'
#
loop_
_entity.id
_entity.type
_entity.pdbx_description
1 polymer ?
#
loop_
_entity_poly.entity_id
_entity_poly.type
_entity_poly.pdbx_seq_one_letter_code
_entity_poly.pdbx_strand_id
1 'polypeptide(L)'
;MGVGDTAAFAVKVGNLAKEAHTKHPPGIERDFCLLEAEFWRRSKEPEKEKAARLTAALTYIVESEMQISTGHSSYMAASGLLIKGIDAIRQANGDPKVIADLRKKLRTYQSAALNELSLIKFPKVDISEQAQAAQKFVEADTLIEALRQMAFGHPITNVQEFREYVLKLADTTPIMFLMTNGLMDSQGRTEAKVDGLLMKQGVEFEKSLESHMFQQAARGDWRFRAATFIEPARVKIWYDHRPTHRDLEFLVTCNPFIPPGHEQIFLLGLFYGLAGDLILSSHLLAPQIENSLRYVLERHGVDVSNINADLTQPVKVLGPLFDLPQTLEIFGPDMCFELRGHLIEKSGFAFRNQVAHGFVSDNACYSDAGLGVWWLTLRLCFHGLLFLEGLEENTPSETSESFNE
;
A
#
# COMPACT_ATOMS: atom_id res chain seq x y z
N MET A 1 -32.39 26.64 -32.44
CA MET A 1 -32.18 25.68 -33.56
C MET A 1 -32.90 24.41 -33.18
N GLY A 2 -33.82 23.94 -34.04
CA GLY A 2 -34.80 22.91 -33.69
C GLY A 2 -34.15 21.65 -33.13
N VAL A 3 -34.67 21.16 -32.01
CA VAL A 3 -34.38 19.82 -31.51
C VAL A 3 -34.92 18.86 -32.57
N GLY A 4 -34.08 18.43 -33.50
CA GLY A 4 -34.44 17.35 -34.41
C GLY A 4 -34.86 16.14 -33.58
N ASP A 5 -35.82 15.37 -34.07
CA ASP A 5 -36.42 14.24 -33.37
C ASP A 5 -35.34 13.29 -32.83
N THR A 6 -35.08 13.37 -31.52
CA THR A 6 -34.02 12.62 -30.85
C THR A 6 -34.26 11.12 -30.94
N ALA A 7 -35.51 10.68 -31.08
CA ALA A 7 -35.85 9.29 -31.31
C ALA A 7 -35.45 8.84 -32.72
N ALA A 8 -35.65 9.69 -33.75
CA ALA A 8 -35.20 9.40 -35.11
C ALA A 8 -33.66 9.30 -35.20
N PHE A 9 -32.93 10.13 -34.46
CA PHE A 9 -31.47 10.01 -34.35
C PHE A 9 -31.05 8.72 -33.63
N ALA A 10 -31.74 8.33 -32.55
CA ALA A 10 -31.47 7.07 -31.85
C ALA A 10 -31.60 5.86 -32.79
N VAL A 11 -32.69 5.79 -33.57
CA VAL A 11 -32.90 4.73 -34.57
C VAL A 11 -31.80 4.73 -35.63
N LYS A 12 -31.43 5.91 -36.15
CA LYS A 12 -30.38 6.03 -37.16
C LYS A 12 -29.03 5.52 -36.64
N VAL A 13 -28.65 5.90 -35.43
CA VAL A 13 -27.40 5.46 -34.80
C VAL A 13 -27.44 3.96 -34.45
N GLY A 14 -28.57 3.44 -33.98
CA GLY A 14 -28.73 2.01 -33.72
C GLY A 14 -28.58 1.15 -34.99
N ASN A 15 -29.00 1.66 -36.16
CA ASN A 15 -28.73 1.00 -37.43
C ASN A 15 -27.23 1.01 -37.79
N LEU A 16 -26.53 2.13 -37.55
CA LEU A 16 -25.06 2.20 -37.72
C LEU A 16 -24.32 1.23 -36.79
N ALA A 17 -24.78 1.05 -35.56
CA ALA A 17 -24.23 0.06 -34.64
C ALA A 17 -24.35 -1.37 -35.20
N LYS A 18 -25.53 -1.74 -35.72
CA LYS A 18 -25.77 -3.04 -36.35
C LYS A 18 -24.91 -3.25 -37.59
N GLU A 19 -24.72 -2.22 -38.41
CA GLU A 19 -23.81 -2.28 -39.56
C GLU A 19 -22.35 -2.46 -39.10
N ALA A 20 -21.94 -1.77 -38.04
CA ALA A 20 -20.60 -1.84 -37.49
C ALA A 20 -20.27 -3.21 -36.88
N HIS A 21 -21.25 -3.89 -36.27
CA HIS A 21 -21.08 -5.21 -35.65
C HIS A 21 -20.35 -6.24 -36.53
N THR A 22 -20.58 -6.19 -37.85
CA THR A 22 -19.99 -7.15 -38.81
C THR A 22 -18.80 -6.61 -39.59
N LYS A 23 -18.63 -5.28 -39.64
CA LYS A 23 -17.68 -4.61 -40.53
C LYS A 23 -16.51 -3.94 -39.81
N HIS A 24 -16.62 -3.77 -38.50
CA HIS A 24 -15.71 -2.96 -37.71
C HIS A 24 -15.34 -3.66 -36.38
N PRO A 25 -14.22 -3.25 -35.74
CA PRO A 25 -13.89 -3.72 -34.40
C PRO A 25 -15.02 -3.42 -33.40
N PRO A 26 -15.22 -4.27 -32.36
CA PRO A 26 -16.32 -4.11 -31.39
C PRO A 26 -16.38 -2.74 -30.71
N GLY A 27 -15.26 -2.02 -30.60
CA GLY A 27 -15.23 -0.65 -30.07
C GLY A 27 -16.06 0.36 -30.86
N ILE A 28 -16.14 0.23 -32.19
CA ILE A 28 -16.92 1.16 -33.02
C ILE A 28 -18.43 0.91 -32.83
N GLU A 29 -18.85 -0.36 -32.79
CA GLU A 29 -20.22 -0.72 -32.45
C GLU A 29 -20.61 -0.15 -31.08
N ARG A 30 -19.72 -0.29 -30.09
CA ARG A 30 -19.93 0.22 -28.74
C ARG A 30 -20.21 1.72 -28.72
N ASP A 31 -19.39 2.51 -29.41
CA ASP A 31 -19.53 3.96 -29.43
C ASP A 31 -20.88 4.38 -30.02
N PHE A 32 -21.33 3.69 -31.09
CA PHE A 32 -22.67 3.90 -31.63
C PHE A 32 -23.77 3.48 -30.65
N CYS A 33 -23.66 2.34 -29.99
CA CYS A 33 -24.65 1.92 -28.98
C CYS A 33 -24.73 2.88 -27.78
N LEU A 34 -23.59 3.44 -27.33
CA LEU A 34 -23.57 4.44 -26.25
C LEU A 34 -24.21 5.76 -26.70
N LEU A 35 -23.97 6.17 -27.94
CA LEU A 35 -24.60 7.35 -28.53
C LEU A 35 -26.12 7.13 -28.74
N GLU A 36 -26.54 5.94 -29.16
CA GLU A 36 -27.95 5.54 -29.22
C GLU A 36 -28.61 5.65 -27.84
N ALA A 37 -27.97 5.12 -26.80
CA ALA A 37 -28.46 5.21 -25.43
C ALA A 37 -28.65 6.66 -24.96
N GLU A 38 -27.71 7.55 -25.30
CA GLU A 38 -27.81 8.97 -24.98
C GLU A 38 -29.02 9.65 -25.66
N PHE A 39 -29.30 9.28 -26.92
CA PHE A 39 -30.50 9.78 -27.62
C PHE A 39 -31.79 9.21 -27.03
N TRP A 40 -31.82 7.93 -26.64
CA TRP A 40 -32.98 7.35 -25.95
C TRP A 40 -33.24 7.99 -24.58
N ARG A 41 -32.17 8.30 -23.83
CA ARG A 41 -32.26 9.04 -22.57
C ARG A 41 -32.93 10.40 -22.75
N ARG A 42 -32.50 11.18 -23.75
CA ARG A 42 -33.07 12.50 -24.08
C ARG A 42 -34.52 12.41 -24.55
N SER A 43 -34.85 11.30 -25.22
CA SER A 43 -36.21 10.99 -25.68
C SER A 43 -37.10 10.42 -24.58
N LYS A 44 -36.58 10.23 -23.35
CA LYS A 44 -37.30 9.66 -22.19
C LYS A 44 -37.83 8.23 -22.44
N GLU A 45 -37.02 7.42 -23.12
CA GLU A 45 -37.32 6.02 -23.47
C GLU A 45 -36.40 5.06 -22.69
N PRO A 46 -36.67 4.80 -21.39
CA PRO A 46 -35.72 4.14 -20.49
C PRO A 46 -35.44 2.67 -20.86
N GLU A 47 -36.41 1.93 -21.39
CA GLU A 47 -36.21 0.54 -21.80
C GLU A 47 -35.30 0.45 -23.04
N LYS A 48 -35.42 1.39 -23.98
CA LYS A 48 -34.56 1.46 -25.17
C LYS A 48 -33.16 1.92 -24.81
N GLU A 49 -33.04 2.89 -23.89
CA GLU A 49 -31.75 3.30 -23.33
C GLU A 49 -31.06 2.09 -22.68
N LYS A 50 -31.78 1.35 -21.82
CA LYS A 50 -31.26 0.17 -21.15
C LYS A 50 -30.79 -0.88 -22.16
N ALA A 51 -31.61 -1.19 -23.17
CA ALA A 51 -31.25 -2.14 -24.22
C ALA A 51 -29.97 -1.74 -24.95
N ALA A 52 -29.85 -0.48 -25.37
CA ALA A 52 -28.67 0.04 -26.06
C ALA A 52 -27.40 -0.01 -25.17
N ARG A 53 -27.52 0.33 -23.88
CA ARG A 53 -26.42 0.20 -22.91
C ARG A 53 -25.99 -1.25 -22.69
N LEU A 54 -26.94 -2.19 -22.65
CA LEU A 54 -26.63 -3.61 -22.53
C LEU A 54 -25.92 -4.13 -23.78
N THR A 55 -26.36 -3.74 -24.98
CA THR A 55 -25.66 -4.08 -26.23
C THR A 55 -24.24 -3.53 -26.24
N ALA A 56 -24.06 -2.26 -25.87
CA ALA A 56 -22.73 -1.67 -25.71
C ALA A 56 -21.87 -2.48 -24.73
N ALA A 57 -22.43 -2.92 -23.60
CA ALA A 57 -21.72 -3.71 -22.60
C ALA A 57 -21.27 -5.09 -23.13
N LEU A 58 -22.10 -5.76 -23.95
CA LEU A 58 -21.77 -7.05 -24.56
C LEU A 58 -20.58 -6.95 -25.52
N THR A 59 -20.38 -5.81 -26.19
CA THR A 59 -19.20 -5.61 -27.06
C THR A 59 -17.87 -5.75 -26.32
N TYR A 60 -17.81 -5.41 -25.02
CA TYR A 60 -16.60 -5.62 -24.21
C TYR A 60 -16.31 -7.10 -23.99
N ILE A 61 -17.36 -7.92 -23.89
CA ILE A 61 -17.22 -9.38 -23.70
C ILE A 61 -16.72 -10.01 -24.99
N VAL A 62 -17.28 -9.62 -26.13
CA VAL A 62 -16.80 -10.05 -27.46
C VAL A 62 -15.34 -9.67 -27.64
N GLU A 63 -14.98 -8.41 -27.37
CA GLU A 63 -13.59 -7.96 -27.49
C GLU A 63 -12.66 -8.69 -26.52
N SER A 64 -13.11 -8.99 -25.30
CA SER A 64 -12.37 -9.80 -24.33
C SER A 64 -12.09 -11.21 -24.86
N GLU A 65 -13.07 -11.85 -25.49
CA GLU A 65 -12.91 -13.18 -26.08
C GLU A 65 -11.97 -13.16 -27.30
N MET A 66 -11.98 -12.08 -28.09
CA MET A 66 -11.04 -11.91 -29.20
C MET A 66 -9.57 -11.84 -28.73
N GLN A 67 -9.31 -11.29 -27.54
CA GLN A 67 -7.95 -11.22 -26.99
C GLN A 67 -7.37 -12.60 -26.68
N ILE A 68 -8.19 -13.63 -26.48
CA ILE A 68 -7.71 -14.99 -26.21
C ILE A 68 -7.77 -15.91 -27.44
N SER A 69 -8.63 -15.62 -28.42
CA SER A 69 -8.85 -16.49 -29.58
C SER A 69 -7.86 -16.27 -30.72
N THR A 70 -7.14 -15.15 -30.71
CA THR A 70 -6.11 -14.87 -31.73
C THR A 70 -4.80 -15.56 -31.37
N GLY A 71 -3.90 -15.78 -32.35
CA GLY A 71 -2.64 -16.52 -32.16
C GLY A 71 -1.65 -15.93 -31.13
N HIS A 72 -1.99 -14.80 -30.51
CA HIS A 72 -1.29 -14.21 -29.36
C HIS A 72 -2.31 -13.93 -28.25
N SER A 73 -2.69 -14.95 -27.48
CA SER A 73 -3.64 -14.81 -26.39
C SER A 73 -3.10 -13.85 -25.32
N SER A 74 -3.88 -12.83 -24.93
CA SER A 74 -3.64 -11.99 -23.75
C SER A 74 -4.83 -12.03 -22.79
N TYR A 75 -4.74 -12.90 -21.79
CA TYR A 75 -5.61 -12.99 -20.64
C TYR A 75 -5.58 -11.72 -19.79
N MET A 76 -4.45 -10.99 -19.73
CA MET A 76 -4.39 -9.69 -19.05
C MET A 76 -5.29 -8.66 -19.75
N ALA A 77 -5.19 -8.51 -21.07
CA ALA A 77 -6.07 -7.63 -21.85
C ALA A 77 -7.53 -8.10 -21.80
N ALA A 78 -7.76 -9.40 -21.95
CA ALA A 78 -9.09 -10.00 -21.85
C ALA A 78 -9.76 -9.71 -20.50
N SER A 79 -9.03 -9.86 -19.38
CA SER A 79 -9.52 -9.54 -18.05
C SER A 79 -9.91 -8.08 -17.91
N GLY A 80 -9.08 -7.17 -18.42
CA GLY A 80 -9.36 -5.72 -18.40
C GLY A 80 -10.65 -5.36 -19.14
N LEU A 81 -10.88 -5.96 -20.31
CA LEU A 81 -12.12 -5.78 -21.08
C LEU A 81 -13.33 -6.41 -20.39
N LEU A 82 -13.17 -7.62 -19.85
CA LEU A 82 -14.26 -8.33 -19.18
C LEU A 82 -14.76 -7.59 -17.94
N ILE A 83 -13.85 -6.99 -17.15
CA ILE A 83 -14.22 -6.13 -16.01
C ILE A 83 -15.06 -4.94 -16.48
N LYS A 84 -14.68 -4.27 -17.58
CA LYS A 84 -15.47 -3.15 -18.14
C LYS A 84 -16.86 -3.59 -18.57
N GLY A 85 -16.97 -4.76 -19.22
CA GLY A 85 -18.26 -5.34 -19.60
C GLY A 85 -19.16 -5.65 -18.40
N ILE A 86 -18.61 -6.30 -17.36
CA ILE A 86 -19.34 -6.61 -16.12
C ILE A 86 -19.86 -5.32 -15.45
N ASP A 87 -19.03 -4.29 -15.38
CA ASP A 87 -19.44 -3.01 -14.79
C ASP A 87 -20.52 -2.31 -15.63
N ALA A 88 -20.37 -2.29 -16.95
CA ALA A 88 -21.36 -1.72 -17.85
C ALA A 88 -22.74 -2.43 -17.76
N ILE A 89 -22.76 -3.77 -17.67
CA ILE A 89 -23.99 -4.54 -17.44
C ILE A 89 -24.62 -4.19 -16.09
N ARG A 90 -23.80 -4.07 -15.03
CA ARG A 90 -24.27 -3.67 -13.70
C ARG A 90 -24.90 -2.29 -13.71
N GLN A 91 -24.23 -1.30 -14.30
CA GLN A 91 -24.73 0.08 -14.40
C GLN A 91 -26.03 0.16 -15.22
N ALA A 92 -26.22 -0.74 -16.19
CA ALA A 92 -27.44 -0.84 -16.97
C ALA A 92 -28.55 -1.69 -16.30
N ASN A 93 -28.41 -2.08 -15.03
CA ASN A 93 -29.36 -2.97 -14.33
C ASN A 93 -29.63 -4.28 -15.08
N GLY A 94 -28.57 -4.90 -15.62
CA GLY A 94 -28.63 -6.20 -16.28
C GLY A 94 -28.84 -7.37 -15.30
N ASP A 95 -29.04 -8.57 -15.85
CA ASP A 95 -29.35 -9.77 -15.06
C ASP A 95 -28.20 -10.13 -14.09
N PRO A 96 -28.47 -10.22 -12.77
CA PRO A 96 -27.50 -10.66 -11.77
C PRO A 96 -26.86 -12.03 -12.07
N LYS A 97 -27.58 -12.95 -12.72
CA LYS A 97 -27.05 -14.28 -13.09
C LYS A 97 -25.95 -14.16 -14.14
N VAL A 98 -26.17 -13.33 -15.17
CA VAL A 98 -25.17 -13.04 -16.21
C VAL A 98 -23.91 -12.42 -15.58
N ILE A 99 -24.09 -11.46 -14.66
CA ILE A 99 -22.98 -10.85 -13.91
C ILE A 99 -22.21 -11.91 -13.11
N ALA A 100 -22.92 -12.82 -12.43
CA ALA A 100 -22.30 -13.88 -11.64
C ALA A 100 -21.48 -14.85 -12.50
N ASP A 101 -21.98 -15.23 -13.67
CA ASP A 101 -21.28 -16.14 -14.58
C ASP A 101 -20.06 -15.47 -15.25
N LEU A 102 -20.18 -14.20 -15.64
CA LEU A 102 -19.04 -13.42 -16.15
C LEU A 102 -17.96 -13.23 -15.07
N ARG A 103 -18.33 -13.09 -13.79
CA ARG A 103 -17.37 -13.04 -12.68
C ARG A 103 -16.62 -14.36 -12.50
N LYS A 104 -17.26 -15.51 -12.73
CA LYS A 104 -16.56 -16.81 -12.72
C LYS A 104 -15.54 -16.87 -13.85
N LYS A 105 -15.94 -16.48 -15.06
CA LYS A 105 -15.06 -16.40 -16.25
C LYS A 105 -13.87 -15.46 -16.02
N LEU A 106 -14.12 -14.30 -15.39
CA LEU A 106 -13.08 -13.34 -15.03
C LEU A 106 -12.02 -13.95 -14.11
N ARG A 107 -12.40 -14.74 -13.10
CA ARG A 107 -11.43 -15.40 -12.22
C ARG A 107 -10.50 -16.35 -12.98
N THR A 108 -11.05 -17.08 -13.95
CA THR A 108 -10.24 -17.95 -14.83
C THR A 108 -9.24 -17.13 -15.64
N TYR A 109 -9.66 -16.01 -16.21
CA TYR A 109 -8.76 -15.14 -16.98
C TYR A 109 -7.69 -14.48 -16.10
N GLN A 110 -8.05 -14.00 -14.92
CA GLN A 110 -7.11 -13.38 -13.98
C GLN A 110 -6.03 -14.36 -13.52
N SER A 111 -6.42 -15.60 -13.19
CA SER A 111 -5.47 -16.66 -12.85
C SER A 111 -4.53 -16.99 -14.02
N ALA A 112 -5.06 -17.08 -15.25
CA ALA A 112 -4.25 -17.34 -16.43
C ALA A 112 -3.30 -16.17 -16.77
N ALA A 113 -3.70 -14.92 -16.52
CA ALA A 113 -2.89 -13.73 -16.75
C ALA A 113 -1.59 -13.71 -15.92
N LEU A 114 -1.55 -14.39 -14.77
CA LEU A 114 -0.32 -14.52 -13.98
C LEU A 114 0.78 -15.25 -14.74
N ASN A 115 0.44 -16.17 -15.65
CA ASN A 115 1.42 -16.89 -16.47
C ASN A 115 1.99 -16.02 -17.61
N GLU A 116 1.40 -14.86 -17.87
CA GLU A 116 1.90 -13.88 -18.86
C GLU A 116 2.99 -12.98 -18.27
N LEU A 117 3.12 -12.95 -16.94
CA LEU A 117 4.09 -12.11 -16.25
C LEU A 117 5.50 -12.65 -16.47
N SER A 118 6.37 -11.76 -16.96
CA SER A 118 7.80 -12.05 -17.08
C SER A 118 8.54 -11.64 -15.81
N LEU A 119 9.36 -12.55 -15.30
CA LEU A 119 10.24 -12.25 -14.17
C LEU A 119 11.43 -11.40 -14.65
N ILE A 120 11.48 -10.15 -14.20
CA ILE A 120 12.67 -9.31 -14.39
C ILE A 120 13.68 -9.67 -13.30
N LYS A 121 14.79 -10.29 -13.69
CA LYS A 121 15.93 -10.56 -12.81
C LYS A 121 16.93 -9.43 -12.93
N PHE A 122 17.25 -8.79 -11.82
CA PHE A 122 18.38 -7.88 -11.74
C PHE A 122 19.68 -8.67 -11.52
N PRO A 123 20.84 -8.15 -11.99
CA PRO A 123 22.13 -8.76 -11.69
C PRO A 123 22.33 -8.86 -10.18
N LYS A 124 22.98 -9.94 -9.73
CA LYS A 124 23.37 -10.09 -8.32
C LYS A 124 24.38 -8.99 -8.00
N VAL A 125 24.05 -8.15 -7.03
CA VAL A 125 24.97 -7.18 -6.45
C VAL A 125 25.63 -7.86 -5.26
N ASP A 126 26.96 -7.85 -5.21
CA ASP A 126 27.68 -8.26 -4.02
C ASP A 126 27.52 -7.17 -2.96
N ILE A 127 26.95 -7.55 -1.82
CA ILE A 127 26.69 -6.67 -0.68
C ILE A 127 27.58 -7.01 0.53
N SER A 128 28.61 -7.84 0.33
CA SER A 128 29.44 -8.36 1.43
C SER A 128 30.13 -7.24 2.22
N GLU A 129 30.61 -6.20 1.55
CA GLU A 129 31.26 -5.06 2.22
C GLU A 129 30.28 -4.29 3.09
N GLN A 130 29.08 -4.02 2.58
CA GLN A 130 28.03 -3.30 3.31
C GLN A 130 27.55 -4.11 4.51
N ALA A 131 27.36 -5.43 4.32
CA ALA A 131 26.97 -6.33 5.40
C ALA A 131 28.04 -6.40 6.50
N GLN A 132 29.33 -6.48 6.14
CA GLN A 132 30.43 -6.44 7.11
C GLN A 132 30.50 -5.10 7.85
N ALA A 133 30.28 -3.99 7.14
CA ALA A 133 30.24 -2.67 7.76
C ALA A 133 29.08 -2.56 8.77
N ALA A 134 27.90 -3.09 8.43
CA ALA A 134 26.75 -3.11 9.35
C ALA A 134 27.00 -3.97 10.58
N GLN A 135 27.60 -5.17 10.41
CA GLN A 135 27.98 -6.01 11.55
C GLN A 135 28.96 -5.29 12.47
N LYS A 136 30.01 -4.69 11.91
CA LYS A 136 31.00 -3.91 12.67
C LYS A 136 30.38 -2.70 13.39
N PHE A 137 29.40 -2.05 12.75
CA PHE A 137 28.75 -0.87 13.31
C PHE A 137 27.98 -1.16 14.59
N VAL A 138 27.41 -2.36 14.73
CA VAL A 138 26.64 -2.78 15.91
C VAL A 138 27.47 -3.58 16.93
N GLU A 139 28.79 -3.68 16.74
CA GLU A 139 29.66 -4.27 17.75
C GLU A 139 29.75 -3.36 18.97
N ALA A 140 29.24 -3.84 20.10
CA ALA A 140 29.29 -3.12 21.36
C ALA A 140 29.49 -4.07 22.54
N ASP A 141 30.00 -3.54 23.64
CA ASP A 141 30.22 -4.32 24.87
C ASP A 141 28.89 -4.74 25.53
N THR A 142 27.80 -4.00 25.27
CA THR A 142 26.49 -4.24 25.89
C THR A 142 25.39 -4.38 24.84
N LEU A 143 24.41 -5.23 25.14
CA LEU A 143 23.25 -5.44 24.28
C LEU A 143 22.46 -4.13 24.04
N ILE A 144 22.29 -3.31 25.07
CA ILE A 144 21.54 -2.05 24.97
C ILE A 144 22.20 -1.13 23.95
N GLU A 145 23.53 -0.98 23.99
CA GLU A 145 24.26 -0.15 23.06
C GLU A 145 24.21 -0.71 21.63
N ALA A 146 24.38 -2.03 21.47
CA ALA A 146 24.25 -2.68 20.16
C ALA A 146 22.85 -2.48 19.55
N LEU A 147 21.79 -2.59 20.36
CA LEU A 147 20.40 -2.36 19.94
C LEU A 147 20.13 -0.88 19.63
N ARG A 148 20.72 0.06 20.39
CA ARG A 148 20.63 1.49 20.11
C ARG A 148 21.31 1.83 18.78
N GLN A 149 22.49 1.27 18.54
CA GLN A 149 23.21 1.39 17.27
C GLN A 149 22.38 0.78 16.13
N MET A 150 21.76 -0.38 16.34
CA MET A 150 20.85 -0.97 15.35
C MET A 150 19.65 -0.07 15.02
N ALA A 151 19.03 0.54 16.03
CA ALA A 151 17.86 1.40 15.86
C ALA A 151 18.17 2.66 15.03
N PHE A 152 19.36 3.24 15.19
CA PHE A 152 19.70 4.55 14.62
C PHE A 152 20.84 4.56 13.61
N GLY A 153 21.53 3.43 13.41
CA GLY A 153 22.73 3.34 12.59
C GLY A 153 22.52 3.48 11.08
N HIS A 154 21.29 3.30 10.61
CA HIS A 154 20.91 3.61 9.24
C HIS A 154 19.77 4.64 9.24
N PRO A 155 19.86 5.71 8.43
CA PRO A 155 18.79 6.68 8.33
C PRO A 155 17.52 6.05 7.72
N ILE A 156 16.37 6.58 8.13
CA ILE A 156 15.11 6.36 7.41
C ILE A 156 15.08 7.20 6.13
N THR A 157 14.16 6.88 5.22
CA THR A 157 14.01 7.60 3.95
C THR A 157 13.66 9.07 4.21
N ASN A 158 14.54 10.00 3.80
CA ASN A 158 14.21 11.42 3.76
C ASN A 158 13.23 11.67 2.61
N VAL A 159 12.00 12.08 2.92
CA VAL A 159 10.91 12.16 1.94
C VAL A 159 11.19 13.19 0.85
N GLN A 160 11.79 14.32 1.22
CA GLN A 160 12.07 15.40 0.30
C GLN A 160 13.19 15.03 -0.69
N GLU A 161 14.30 14.50 -0.19
CA GLU A 161 15.40 14.02 -1.03
C GLU A 161 14.94 12.85 -1.92
N PHE A 162 14.13 11.94 -1.36
CA PHE A 162 13.63 10.79 -2.10
C PHE A 162 12.65 11.19 -3.21
N ARG A 163 11.83 12.22 -2.98
CA ARG A 163 10.99 12.83 -3.99
C ARG A 163 11.81 13.35 -5.17
N GLU A 164 12.88 14.08 -4.89
CA GLU A 164 13.78 14.62 -5.93
C GLU A 164 14.48 13.49 -6.70
N TYR A 165 14.90 12.43 -6.00
CA TYR A 165 15.42 11.22 -6.63
C TYR A 165 14.42 10.57 -7.58
N VAL A 166 13.16 10.40 -7.16
CA VAL A 166 12.10 9.79 -7.99
C VAL A 166 11.79 10.65 -9.21
N LEU A 167 11.77 11.98 -9.07
CA LEU A 167 11.61 12.90 -10.21
C LEU A 167 12.75 12.75 -11.22
N LYS A 168 14.00 12.73 -10.74
CA LYS A 168 15.17 12.51 -11.61
C LYS A 168 15.15 11.14 -12.28
N LEU A 169 14.68 10.12 -11.57
CA LEU A 169 14.50 8.79 -12.14
C LEU A 169 13.42 8.79 -13.24
N ALA A 170 12.33 9.53 -13.05
CA ALA A 170 11.29 9.71 -14.06
C ALA A 170 11.83 10.39 -15.33
N ASP A 171 12.72 11.38 -15.18
CA ASP A 171 13.35 12.06 -16.32
C ASP A 171 14.30 11.14 -17.11
N THR A 172 15.02 10.26 -16.41
CA THR A 172 15.99 9.35 -17.04
C THR A 172 15.38 8.06 -17.56
N THR A 173 14.23 7.64 -17.03
CA THR A 173 13.52 6.40 -17.43
C THR A 173 12.06 6.67 -17.79
N PRO A 174 11.76 7.62 -18.70
CA PRO A 174 10.43 8.17 -18.88
C PRO A 174 9.41 7.08 -19.22
N ILE A 175 9.73 6.15 -20.13
CA ILE A 175 8.81 5.07 -20.53
C ILE A 175 8.25 4.28 -19.34
N MET A 176 9.05 4.05 -18.29
CA MET A 176 8.62 3.31 -17.10
C MET A 176 7.64 4.11 -16.22
N PHE A 177 7.78 5.44 -16.20
CA PHE A 177 6.94 6.37 -15.45
C PHE A 177 5.73 6.89 -16.25
N LEU A 178 5.71 6.71 -17.56
CA LEU A 178 4.57 7.03 -18.42
C LEU A 178 3.45 6.00 -18.32
N MET A 179 3.78 4.72 -18.08
CA MET A 179 2.82 3.63 -18.09
C MET A 179 2.13 3.45 -16.74
N THR A 180 0.84 3.11 -16.79
CA THR A 180 0.09 2.71 -15.59
C THR A 180 0.42 1.27 -15.24
N ASN A 181 0.95 1.05 -14.05
CA ASN A 181 1.33 -0.27 -13.56
C ASN A 181 0.23 -0.82 -12.64
N GLY A 182 -0.38 -1.95 -13.02
CA GLY A 182 -1.31 -2.68 -12.16
C GLY A 182 -0.55 -3.53 -11.14
N LEU A 183 -0.88 -3.39 -9.87
CA LEU A 183 -0.39 -4.27 -8.80
C LEU A 183 -1.41 -5.39 -8.61
N MET A 184 -0.98 -6.63 -8.77
CA MET A 184 -1.85 -7.80 -8.72
C MET A 184 -1.54 -8.66 -7.49
N ASP A 185 -2.58 -9.27 -6.93
CA ASP A 185 -2.42 -10.28 -5.89
C ASP A 185 -2.04 -11.66 -6.45
N SER A 186 -1.87 -12.64 -5.55
CA SER A 186 -1.55 -14.03 -5.89
C SER A 186 -2.61 -14.76 -6.72
N GLN A 187 -3.80 -14.15 -6.92
CA GLN A 187 -4.89 -14.67 -7.73
C GLN A 187 -5.06 -13.90 -9.05
N GLY A 188 -4.17 -12.94 -9.35
CA GLY A 188 -4.21 -12.12 -10.56
C GLY A 188 -5.25 -10.98 -10.51
N ARG A 189 -5.80 -10.68 -9.34
CA ARG A 189 -6.72 -9.55 -9.17
C ARG A 189 -5.91 -8.27 -9.02
N THR A 190 -6.24 -7.24 -9.79
CA THR A 190 -5.62 -5.92 -9.64
C THR A 190 -6.09 -5.26 -8.34
N GLU A 191 -5.19 -5.11 -7.37
CA GLU A 191 -5.47 -4.51 -6.06
C GLU A 191 -5.26 -2.99 -6.02
N ALA A 192 -4.33 -2.50 -6.84
CA ALA A 192 -4.00 -1.09 -6.98
C ALA A 192 -3.44 -0.80 -8.37
N LYS A 193 -3.39 0.49 -8.71
CA LYS A 193 -2.72 1.00 -9.89
C LYS A 193 -1.78 2.11 -9.46
N VAL A 194 -0.57 2.08 -9.98
CA VAL A 194 0.34 3.22 -9.96
C VAL A 194 0.21 3.87 -11.32
N ASP A 195 -0.50 4.99 -11.36
CA ASP A 195 -0.75 5.71 -12.60
C ASP A 195 0.53 6.32 -13.15
N GLY A 196 0.59 6.47 -14.48
CA GLY A 196 1.67 7.21 -15.12
C GLY A 196 1.65 8.69 -14.76
N LEU A 197 2.80 9.34 -14.87
CA LEU A 197 2.96 10.78 -14.62
C LEU A 197 2.55 11.66 -15.82
N LEU A 198 2.41 11.07 -17.01
CA LEU A 198 2.13 11.81 -18.25
C LEU A 198 0.79 12.55 -18.21
N MET A 199 0.77 13.79 -18.70
CA MET A 199 -0.41 14.66 -18.79
C MET A 199 -1.10 14.99 -17.45
N LYS A 200 -0.57 14.57 -16.31
CA LYS A 200 -1.13 14.91 -14.99
C LYS A 200 -0.57 16.23 -14.50
N GLN A 201 -1.40 17.01 -13.80
CA GLN A 201 -1.03 18.29 -13.20
C GLN A 201 -1.67 18.44 -11.81
N GLY A 202 -1.10 19.32 -10.99
CA GLY A 202 -1.62 19.63 -9.66
C GLY A 202 -1.78 18.39 -8.78
N VAL A 203 -2.93 18.28 -8.11
CA VAL A 203 -3.20 17.22 -7.12
C VAL A 203 -3.09 15.80 -7.70
N GLU A 204 -3.48 15.60 -8.97
CA GLU A 204 -3.39 14.27 -9.59
C GLU A 204 -1.95 13.84 -9.87
N PHE A 205 -1.09 14.81 -10.23
CA PHE A 205 0.33 14.58 -10.41
C PHE A 205 0.96 14.19 -9.06
N GLU A 206 0.69 14.96 -8.01
CA GLU A 206 1.23 14.73 -6.66
C GLU A 206 0.88 13.35 -6.12
N LYS A 207 -0.39 12.94 -6.23
CA LYS A 207 -0.83 11.62 -5.79
C LYS A 207 -0.14 10.47 -6.55
N SER A 208 0.08 10.68 -7.85
CA SER A 208 0.74 9.68 -8.69
C SER A 208 2.23 9.60 -8.37
N LEU A 209 2.88 10.75 -8.17
CA LEU A 209 4.28 10.83 -7.75
C LEU A 209 4.49 10.17 -6.39
N GLU A 210 3.63 10.42 -5.40
CA GLU A 210 3.69 9.76 -4.09
C GLU A 210 3.57 8.23 -4.22
N SER A 211 2.66 7.75 -5.09
CA SER A 211 2.53 6.32 -5.38
C SER A 211 3.83 5.74 -5.99
N HIS A 212 4.50 6.49 -6.87
CA HIS A 212 5.82 6.11 -7.39
C HIS A 212 6.89 6.15 -6.30
N MET A 213 6.88 7.12 -5.39
CA MET A 213 7.81 7.19 -4.26
C MET A 213 7.69 5.93 -3.40
N PHE A 214 6.50 5.54 -2.97
CA PHE A 214 6.31 4.29 -2.22
C PHE A 214 6.78 3.04 -2.99
N GLN A 215 6.50 2.99 -4.30
CA GLN A 215 6.93 1.87 -5.14
C GLN A 215 8.45 1.78 -5.28
N GLN A 216 9.14 2.89 -5.45
CA GLN A 216 10.60 2.92 -5.55
C GLN A 216 11.25 2.64 -4.19
N ALA A 217 10.69 3.14 -3.10
CA ALA A 217 11.18 2.85 -1.75
C ALA A 217 11.07 1.35 -1.43
N ALA A 218 9.92 0.72 -1.70
CA ALA A 218 9.72 -0.71 -1.48
C ALA A 218 10.59 -1.61 -2.37
N ARG A 219 10.82 -1.23 -3.63
CA ARG A 219 11.61 -2.04 -4.58
C ARG A 219 13.12 -1.84 -4.45
N GLY A 220 13.54 -0.68 -3.97
CA GLY A 220 14.93 -0.25 -3.90
C GLY A 220 15.38 -0.01 -2.46
N ASP A 221 15.06 1.17 -1.93
CA ASP A 221 15.62 1.70 -0.67
C ASP A 221 15.42 0.76 0.53
N TRP A 222 14.18 0.39 0.83
CA TRP A 222 13.86 -0.44 2.00
C TRP A 222 14.41 -1.87 1.86
N ARG A 223 14.32 -2.43 0.65
CA ARG A 223 14.90 -3.74 0.34
C ARG A 223 16.41 -3.75 0.51
N PHE A 224 17.07 -2.71 0.00
CA PHE A 224 18.52 -2.59 0.11
C PHE A 224 18.93 -2.43 1.57
N ARG A 225 18.25 -1.55 2.32
CA ARG A 225 18.47 -1.36 3.77
C ARG A 225 18.25 -2.63 4.58
N ALA A 226 17.23 -3.41 4.25
CA ALA A 226 16.97 -4.70 4.91
C ALA A 226 18.13 -5.67 4.71
N ALA A 227 18.60 -5.82 3.46
CA ALA A 227 19.65 -6.76 3.10
C ALA A 227 21.06 -6.34 3.54
N THR A 228 21.36 -5.04 3.52
CA THR A 228 22.72 -4.53 3.77
C THR A 228 22.98 -4.08 5.20
N PHE A 229 21.93 -3.69 5.93
CA PHE A 229 22.06 -3.19 7.30
C PHE A 229 21.26 -4.01 8.31
N ILE A 230 19.93 -4.07 8.16
CA ILE A 230 19.04 -4.62 9.20
C ILE A 230 19.37 -6.09 9.48
N GLU A 231 19.39 -6.94 8.46
CA GLU A 231 19.60 -8.37 8.65
C GLU A 231 21.02 -8.71 9.12
N PRO A 232 22.12 -8.17 8.51
CA PRO A 232 23.47 -8.40 9.02
C PRO A 232 23.66 -7.94 10.48
N ALA A 233 23.14 -6.77 10.84
CA ALA A 233 23.21 -6.25 12.21
C ALA A 233 22.43 -7.13 13.20
N ARG A 234 21.20 -7.52 12.85
CA ARG A 234 20.36 -8.42 13.65
C ARG A 234 21.10 -9.71 13.99
N VAL A 235 21.65 -10.34 12.97
CA VAL A 235 22.37 -11.62 13.09
C VAL A 235 23.59 -11.45 14.00
N LYS A 236 24.36 -10.37 13.84
CA LYS A 236 25.53 -10.08 14.69
C LYS A 236 25.14 -9.95 16.16
N ILE A 237 24.15 -9.10 16.47
CA ILE A 237 23.67 -8.87 17.83
C ILE A 237 23.19 -10.16 18.48
N TRP A 238 22.43 -10.98 17.74
CA TRP A 238 21.94 -12.26 18.23
C TRP A 238 23.08 -13.20 18.65
N TYR A 239 24.13 -13.30 17.83
CA TYR A 239 25.26 -14.19 18.13
C TYR A 239 26.18 -13.67 19.22
N ASP A 240 26.42 -12.36 19.26
CA ASP A 240 27.31 -11.73 20.24
C ASP A 240 26.72 -11.74 21.66
N HIS A 241 25.43 -11.42 21.78
CA HIS A 241 24.80 -11.18 23.09
C HIS A 241 23.90 -12.31 23.56
N ARG A 242 23.35 -13.14 22.66
CA ARG A 242 22.42 -14.25 22.98
C ARG A 242 21.31 -13.85 23.97
N PRO A 243 20.52 -12.82 23.63
CA PRO A 243 19.59 -12.20 24.56
C PRO A 243 18.50 -13.17 25.01
N THR A 244 17.98 -12.94 26.21
CA THR A 244 16.75 -13.51 26.73
C THR A 244 15.61 -12.48 26.68
N HIS A 245 14.37 -12.88 26.97
CA HIS A 245 13.27 -11.92 27.11
C HIS A 245 13.58 -10.83 28.15
N ARG A 246 14.21 -11.21 29.27
CA ARG A 246 14.51 -10.29 30.36
C ARG A 246 15.45 -9.18 29.93
N ASP A 247 16.40 -9.50 29.06
CA ASP A 247 17.40 -8.54 28.57
C ASP A 247 16.79 -7.45 27.66
N LEU A 248 15.55 -7.65 27.20
CA LEU A 248 14.80 -6.70 26.38
C LEU A 248 13.67 -5.98 27.14
N GLU A 249 13.44 -6.29 28.43
CA GLU A 249 12.36 -5.68 29.22
C GLU A 249 12.47 -4.14 29.29
N PHE A 250 13.70 -3.61 29.26
CA PHE A 250 13.94 -2.16 29.26
C PHE A 250 13.32 -1.45 28.05
N LEU A 251 13.16 -2.13 26.91
CA LEU A 251 12.56 -1.54 25.71
C LEU A 251 11.07 -1.27 25.88
N VAL A 252 10.39 -2.04 26.73
CA VAL A 252 8.94 -1.99 26.84
C VAL A 252 8.45 -1.38 28.15
N THR A 253 9.31 -1.36 29.17
CA THR A 253 8.97 -0.82 30.48
C THR A 253 8.83 0.70 30.41
N CYS A 254 7.68 1.22 30.85
CA CYS A 254 7.37 2.65 30.84
C CYS A 254 7.52 3.33 29.46
N ASN A 255 7.45 2.59 28.35
CA ASN A 255 7.72 3.16 27.03
C ASN A 255 6.56 4.07 26.54
N PRO A 256 6.79 5.35 26.20
CA PRO A 256 5.74 6.26 25.73
C PRO A 256 5.07 5.86 24.42
N PHE A 257 5.71 5.03 23.61
CA PHE A 257 5.13 4.52 22.37
C PHE A 257 4.19 3.33 22.60
N ILE A 258 4.30 2.65 23.74
CA ILE A 258 3.55 1.42 24.01
C ILE A 258 2.33 1.73 24.89
N PRO A 259 1.11 1.40 24.45
CA PRO A 259 -0.08 1.54 25.26
C PRO A 259 -0.03 0.63 26.50
N PRO A 260 -0.52 1.08 27.67
CA PRO A 260 -0.55 0.26 28.87
C PRO A 260 -1.26 -1.08 28.65
N GLY A 261 -0.63 -2.18 29.09
CA GLY A 261 -1.15 -3.54 28.94
C GLY A 261 -0.73 -4.24 27.64
N HIS A 262 0.04 -3.57 26.76
CA HIS A 262 0.54 -4.14 25.51
C HIS A 262 2.04 -4.52 25.57
N GLU A 263 2.71 -4.30 26.69
CA GLU A 263 4.16 -4.44 26.87
C GLU A 263 4.65 -5.84 26.52
N GLN A 264 3.92 -6.89 26.95
CA GLN A 264 4.29 -8.28 26.67
C GLN A 264 4.23 -8.61 25.17
N ILE A 265 3.30 -8.01 24.43
CA ILE A 265 3.16 -8.22 22.98
C ILE A 265 4.39 -7.63 22.26
N PHE A 266 4.77 -6.41 22.64
CA PHE A 266 5.97 -5.76 22.12
C PHE A 266 7.23 -6.51 22.50
N LEU A 267 7.36 -6.96 23.75
CA LEU A 267 8.53 -7.68 24.24
C LEU A 267 8.77 -8.95 23.42
N LEU A 268 7.73 -9.77 23.26
CA LEU A 268 7.81 -11.00 22.47
C LEU A 268 8.06 -10.70 20.99
N GLY A 269 7.36 -9.73 20.42
CA GLY A 269 7.55 -9.37 19.02
C GLY A 269 8.96 -8.87 18.71
N LEU A 270 9.50 -7.99 19.55
CA LEU A 270 10.86 -7.48 19.43
C LEU A 270 11.90 -8.59 19.61
N PHE A 271 11.70 -9.46 20.60
CA PHE A 271 12.56 -10.62 20.83
C PHE A 271 12.57 -11.59 19.66
N TYR A 272 11.40 -12.05 19.21
CA TYR A 272 11.30 -13.01 18.11
C TYR A 272 11.82 -12.42 16.80
N GLY A 273 11.60 -11.12 16.58
CA GLY A 273 12.19 -10.44 15.45
C GLY A 273 13.71 -10.47 15.52
N LEU A 274 14.32 -10.16 16.67
CA LEU A 274 15.76 -10.25 16.87
C LEU A 274 16.29 -11.68 16.69
N ALA A 275 15.56 -12.68 17.20
CA ALA A 275 15.86 -14.10 17.02
C ALA A 275 15.75 -14.59 15.57
N GLY A 276 15.09 -13.82 14.70
CA GLY A 276 14.83 -14.17 13.30
C GLY A 276 13.54 -14.96 13.08
N ASP A 277 12.70 -15.14 14.11
CA ASP A 277 11.34 -15.64 13.95
C ASP A 277 10.41 -14.48 13.56
N LEU A 278 10.42 -14.19 12.26
CA LEU A 278 9.61 -13.11 11.69
C LEU A 278 8.14 -13.47 11.56
N ILE A 279 7.75 -14.75 11.68
CA ILE A 279 6.34 -15.14 11.72
C ILE A 279 5.72 -14.61 13.00
N LEU A 280 6.31 -14.95 14.16
CA LEU A 280 5.81 -14.47 15.45
C LEU A 280 5.94 -12.95 15.56
N SER A 281 7.10 -12.38 15.18
CA SER A 281 7.31 -10.93 15.21
C SER A 281 6.27 -10.16 14.39
N SER A 282 6.03 -10.57 13.14
CA SER A 282 5.10 -9.87 12.25
C SER A 282 3.67 -9.89 12.77
N HIS A 283 3.18 -11.05 13.22
CA HIS A 283 1.80 -11.19 13.70
C HIS A 283 1.58 -10.50 15.05
N LEU A 284 2.62 -10.35 15.87
CA LEU A 284 2.56 -9.61 17.12
C LEU A 284 2.69 -8.10 16.90
N LEU A 285 3.68 -7.62 16.16
CA LEU A 285 4.01 -6.19 16.10
C LEU A 285 3.21 -5.41 15.05
N ALA A 286 2.97 -5.97 13.86
CA ALA A 286 2.38 -5.21 12.76
C ALA A 286 1.02 -4.58 13.13
N PRO A 287 0.09 -5.29 13.81
CA PRO A 287 -1.17 -4.69 14.25
C PRO A 287 -0.99 -3.63 15.36
N GLN A 288 0.04 -3.74 16.19
CA GLN A 288 0.22 -2.93 17.40
C GLN A 288 0.66 -1.51 17.09
N ILE A 289 1.42 -1.30 16.01
CA ILE A 289 1.85 0.04 15.60
C ILE A 289 0.64 0.97 15.39
N GLU A 290 -0.46 0.46 14.80
CA GLU A 290 -1.68 1.25 14.64
C GLU A 290 -2.26 1.71 15.99
N ASN A 291 -2.28 0.83 16.99
CA ASN A 291 -2.77 1.17 18.32
C ASN A 291 -1.83 2.15 19.03
N SER A 292 -0.52 1.97 18.89
CA SER A 292 0.50 2.89 19.42
C SER A 292 0.38 4.29 18.82
N LEU A 293 0.13 4.41 17.51
CA LEU A 293 -0.08 5.72 16.89
C LEU A 293 -1.29 6.44 17.50
N ARG A 294 -2.41 5.74 17.70
CA ARG A 294 -3.59 6.31 18.38
C ARG A 294 -3.26 6.76 19.79
N TYR A 295 -2.64 5.87 20.56
CA TYR A 295 -2.28 6.14 21.94
C TYR A 295 -1.38 7.37 22.06
N VAL A 296 -0.33 7.47 21.24
CA VAL A 296 0.56 8.64 21.25
C VAL A 296 -0.20 9.92 20.88
N LEU A 297 -1.07 9.88 19.86
CA LEU A 297 -1.88 11.04 19.45
C LEU A 297 -2.84 11.48 20.58
N GLU A 298 -3.53 10.54 21.22
CA GLU A 298 -4.42 10.81 22.36
C GLU A 298 -3.66 11.41 23.54
N ARG A 299 -2.44 10.92 23.81
CA ARG A 299 -1.57 11.48 24.85
C ARG A 299 -1.12 12.92 24.56
N HIS A 300 -1.18 13.35 23.30
CA HIS A 300 -0.96 14.73 22.87
C HIS A 300 -2.27 15.53 22.69
N GLY A 301 -3.40 15.01 23.18
CA GLY A 301 -4.69 15.70 23.14
C GLY A 301 -5.37 15.70 21.77
N VAL A 302 -4.94 14.84 20.85
CA VAL A 302 -5.54 14.72 19.51
C VAL A 302 -6.74 13.78 19.55
N ASP A 303 -7.88 14.22 19.02
CA ASP A 303 -9.06 13.38 18.87
C ASP A 303 -8.89 12.39 17.70
N VAL A 304 -8.73 11.11 18.05
CA VAL A 304 -8.59 9.99 17.10
C VAL A 304 -9.91 9.24 16.89
N SER A 305 -11.05 9.79 17.30
CA SER A 305 -12.38 9.23 17.08
C SER A 305 -13.11 9.88 15.89
N ASN A 306 -14.10 9.20 15.32
CA ASN A 306 -15.06 9.79 14.39
C ASN A 306 -16.39 9.96 15.10
N ILE A 307 -17.15 11.02 14.81
CA ILE A 307 -18.53 11.15 15.29
C ILE A 307 -19.47 10.78 14.14
N ASN A 308 -20.14 9.64 14.26
CA ASN A 308 -21.10 9.18 13.26
C ASN A 308 -22.47 9.82 13.45
N ALA A 309 -23.32 9.74 12.40
CA ALA A 309 -24.68 10.27 12.43
C ALA A 309 -25.59 9.59 13.48
N ASP A 310 -25.25 8.37 13.90
CA ASP A 310 -25.92 7.62 14.97
C ASP A 310 -25.35 7.90 16.37
N LEU A 311 -24.49 8.93 16.49
CA LEU A 311 -23.80 9.34 17.73
C LEU A 311 -22.79 8.31 18.27
N THR A 312 -22.43 7.28 17.49
CA THR A 312 -21.33 6.38 17.84
C THR A 312 -19.98 7.05 17.58
N GLN A 313 -18.96 6.66 18.37
CA GLN A 313 -17.62 7.21 18.30
C GLN A 313 -16.54 6.15 18.00
N PRO A 314 -16.55 5.52 16.81
CA PRO A 314 -15.49 4.58 16.47
C PRO A 314 -14.15 5.30 16.30
N VAL A 315 -13.06 4.63 16.67
CA VAL A 315 -11.71 5.13 16.39
C VAL A 315 -11.46 5.24 14.89
N LYS A 316 -10.65 6.23 14.48
CA LYS A 316 -10.18 6.40 13.10
C LYS A 316 -9.36 5.18 12.68
N VAL A 317 -9.60 4.69 11.46
CA VAL A 317 -8.74 3.66 10.83
C VAL A 317 -7.36 4.25 10.53
N LEU A 318 -6.35 3.40 10.29
CA LEU A 318 -4.94 3.84 10.20
C LEU A 318 -4.64 4.89 9.13
N GLY A 319 -5.23 4.76 7.93
CA GLY A 319 -5.00 5.74 6.84
C GLY A 319 -5.27 7.18 7.28
N PRO A 320 -6.51 7.51 7.71
CA PRO A 320 -6.87 8.81 8.23
C PRO A 320 -6.04 9.32 9.41
N LEU A 321 -5.33 8.47 10.16
CA LEU A 321 -4.41 8.95 11.19
C LEU A 321 -3.24 9.69 10.56
N PHE A 322 -2.69 9.19 9.46
CA PHE A 322 -1.58 9.86 8.76
C PHE A 322 -1.96 11.16 8.04
N ASP A 323 -3.27 11.38 7.83
CA ASP A 323 -3.78 12.63 7.25
C ASP A 323 -3.90 13.76 8.30
N LEU A 324 -3.71 13.45 9.60
CA LEU A 324 -3.73 14.43 10.67
C LEU A 324 -2.42 15.23 10.67
N PRO A 325 -2.47 16.57 10.66
CA PRO A 325 -1.27 17.41 10.79
C PRO A 325 -0.45 17.06 12.04
N GLN A 326 -1.11 16.74 13.14
CA GLN A 326 -0.47 16.38 14.40
C GLN A 326 0.35 15.09 14.31
N THR A 327 -0.03 14.16 13.42
CA THR A 327 0.78 12.96 13.20
C THR A 327 2.10 13.31 12.54
N LEU A 328 2.10 14.24 11.58
CA LEU A 328 3.33 14.76 10.96
C LEU A 328 4.16 15.58 11.95
N GLU A 329 3.53 16.37 12.82
CA GLU A 329 4.22 17.16 13.84
C GLU A 329 4.92 16.28 14.88
N ILE A 330 4.27 15.20 15.33
CA ILE A 330 4.80 14.33 16.39
C ILE A 330 5.86 13.36 15.85
N PHE A 331 5.59 12.69 14.73
CA PHE A 331 6.48 11.64 14.22
C PHE A 331 7.45 12.14 13.14
N GLY A 332 7.19 13.30 12.55
CA GLY A 332 7.92 13.81 11.40
C GLY A 332 7.47 13.16 10.07
N PRO A 333 7.69 13.86 8.94
CA PRO A 333 7.26 13.38 7.62
C PRO A 333 7.97 12.07 7.21
N ASP A 334 9.25 11.92 7.55
CA ASP A 334 10.05 10.77 7.16
C ASP A 334 9.57 9.47 7.83
N MET A 335 9.30 9.52 9.14
CA MET A 335 8.75 8.37 9.85
C MET A 335 7.32 8.06 9.38
N CYS A 336 6.50 9.08 9.11
CA CYS A 336 5.17 8.87 8.56
C CYS A 336 5.22 8.18 7.20
N PHE A 337 6.17 8.54 6.33
CA PHE A 337 6.35 7.89 5.04
C PHE A 337 6.76 6.41 5.19
N GLU A 338 7.73 6.12 6.04
CA GLU A 338 8.13 4.74 6.35
C GLU A 338 6.94 3.91 6.84
N LEU A 339 6.21 4.40 7.84
CA LEU A 339 5.10 3.69 8.44
C LEU A 339 3.93 3.51 7.47
N ARG A 340 3.55 4.54 6.70
CA ARG A 340 2.51 4.40 5.67
C ARG A 340 2.88 3.32 4.66
N GLY A 341 4.10 3.41 4.15
CA GLY A 341 4.67 2.49 3.18
C GLY A 341 4.66 1.03 3.63
N HIS A 342 5.11 0.78 4.86
CA HIS A 342 5.18 -0.56 5.42
C HIS A 342 3.82 -1.10 5.85
N LEU A 343 2.90 -0.25 6.31
CA LEU A 343 1.67 -0.72 6.96
C LEU A 343 0.46 -0.78 6.01
N ILE A 344 0.25 0.25 5.17
CA ILE A 344 -1.04 0.42 4.47
C ILE A 344 -0.94 0.69 2.97
N GLU A 345 0.14 1.30 2.49
CA GLU A 345 0.22 1.76 1.11
C GLU A 345 0.44 0.59 0.15
N LYS A 346 -0.52 0.37 -0.75
CA LYS A 346 -0.49 -0.74 -1.71
C LYS A 346 0.64 -0.63 -2.72
N SER A 347 1.07 0.60 -3.03
CA SER A 347 2.27 0.85 -3.84
C SER A 347 3.56 0.58 -3.07
N GLY A 348 3.52 0.59 -1.73
CA GLY A 348 4.58 0.14 -0.84
C GLY A 348 4.43 -1.36 -0.52
N PHE A 349 4.62 -1.73 0.74
CA PHE A 349 4.43 -3.12 1.18
C PHE A 349 3.00 -3.43 1.64
N ALA A 350 2.28 -2.46 2.23
CA ALA A 350 0.98 -2.70 2.88
C ALA A 350 0.97 -3.93 3.82
N PHE A 351 2.11 -4.23 4.44
CA PHE A 351 2.38 -5.50 5.11
C PHE A 351 1.45 -5.72 6.29
N ARG A 352 1.20 -4.69 7.10
CA ARG A 352 0.22 -4.78 8.19
C ARG A 352 -1.17 -5.13 7.69
N ASN A 353 -1.65 -4.54 6.60
CA ASN A 353 -2.96 -4.89 6.04
C ASN A 353 -2.99 -6.34 5.57
N GLN A 354 -1.91 -6.82 4.93
CA GLN A 354 -1.82 -8.21 4.53
C GLN A 354 -1.82 -9.16 5.74
N VAL A 355 -1.09 -8.84 6.82
CA VAL A 355 -1.07 -9.62 8.07
C VAL A 355 -2.46 -9.66 8.69
N ALA A 356 -3.10 -8.51 8.86
CA ALA A 356 -4.42 -8.41 9.50
C ALA A 356 -5.53 -9.14 8.71
N HIS A 357 -5.38 -9.27 7.40
CA HIS A 357 -6.31 -10.02 6.55
C HIS A 357 -5.93 -11.50 6.35
N GLY A 358 -4.80 -11.97 6.89
CA GLY A 358 -4.33 -13.34 6.74
C GLY A 358 -3.84 -13.67 5.32
N PHE A 359 -3.35 -12.67 4.59
CA PHE A 359 -2.84 -12.83 3.22
C PHE A 359 -1.33 -13.12 3.16
N VAL A 360 -0.60 -12.88 4.25
CA VAL A 360 0.84 -13.13 4.33
C VAL A 360 1.10 -14.62 4.55
N SER A 361 1.90 -15.24 3.68
CA SER A 361 2.41 -16.60 3.90
C SER A 361 3.58 -16.60 4.89
N ASP A 362 3.93 -17.78 5.40
CA ASP A 362 5.14 -18.00 6.21
C ASP A 362 6.39 -17.40 5.54
N ASN A 363 6.64 -17.71 4.27
CA ASN A 363 7.78 -17.18 3.53
C ASN A 363 7.72 -15.65 3.36
N ALA A 364 6.53 -15.08 3.19
CA ALA A 364 6.36 -13.63 3.07
C ALA A 364 6.62 -12.90 4.40
N CYS A 365 6.50 -13.57 5.55
CA CYS A 365 6.92 -13.00 6.84
C CYS A 365 8.43 -12.73 6.89
N TYR A 366 9.24 -13.56 6.20
CA TYR A 366 10.70 -13.39 6.11
C TYR A 366 11.15 -12.41 5.03
N SER A 367 10.22 -11.62 4.47
CA SER A 367 10.55 -10.61 3.46
C SER A 367 11.14 -9.35 4.08
N ASP A 368 11.66 -8.47 3.22
CA ASP A 368 12.15 -7.13 3.58
C ASP A 368 11.09 -6.32 4.35
N ALA A 369 9.81 -6.57 4.09
CA ALA A 369 8.70 -5.90 4.78
C ALA A 369 8.58 -6.32 6.25
N GLY A 370 8.74 -7.61 6.55
CA GLY A 370 8.70 -8.13 7.93
C GLY A 370 9.89 -7.62 8.75
N LEU A 371 11.09 -7.65 8.17
CA LEU A 371 12.29 -7.05 8.75
C LEU A 371 12.13 -5.55 8.97
N GLY A 372 11.60 -4.82 7.98
CA GLY A 372 11.37 -3.39 8.05
C GLY A 372 10.39 -3.01 9.16
N VAL A 373 9.25 -3.71 9.29
CA VAL A 373 8.27 -3.46 10.37
C VAL A 373 8.89 -3.71 11.74
N TRP A 374 9.64 -4.81 11.91
CA TRP A 374 10.31 -5.08 13.17
C TRP A 374 11.35 -4.00 13.52
N TRP A 375 12.21 -3.62 12.56
CA TRP A 375 13.24 -2.59 12.76
C TRP A 375 12.64 -1.22 13.07
N LEU A 376 11.59 -0.80 12.34
CA LEU A 376 10.88 0.45 12.62
C LEU A 376 10.23 0.43 14.02
N THR A 377 9.71 -0.72 14.45
CA THR A 377 9.15 -0.86 15.81
C THR A 377 10.24 -0.71 16.87
N LEU A 378 11.39 -1.34 16.69
CA LEU A 378 12.56 -1.19 17.57
C LEU A 378 12.97 0.29 17.68
N ARG A 379 13.07 0.96 16.52
CA ARG A 379 13.43 2.38 16.43
C ARG A 379 12.44 3.30 17.14
N LEU A 380 11.13 3.04 17.00
CA LEU A 380 10.08 3.80 17.70
C LEU A 380 10.11 3.58 19.21
N CYS A 381 10.37 2.35 19.66
CA CYS A 381 10.54 2.07 21.10
C CYS A 381 11.73 2.85 21.66
N PHE A 382 12.89 2.86 20.98
CA PHE A 382 14.03 3.66 21.40
C PHE A 382 13.75 5.18 21.38
N HIS A 383 13.07 5.69 20.36
CA HIS A 383 12.64 7.09 20.33
C HIS A 383 11.79 7.45 21.56
N GLY A 384 10.87 6.56 21.95
CA GLY A 384 10.07 6.74 23.17
C GLY A 384 10.94 6.82 24.44
N LEU A 385 11.97 5.99 24.56
CA LEU A 385 12.88 6.04 25.71
C LEU A 385 13.71 7.34 25.74
N LEU A 386 14.26 7.75 24.60
CA LEU A 386 15.02 9.01 24.50
C LEU A 386 14.17 10.24 24.85
N PHE A 387 12.87 10.20 24.51
CA PHE A 387 11.94 11.25 24.91
C PHE A 387 11.79 11.34 26.43
N LEU A 388 11.76 10.21 27.15
CA LEU A 388 11.73 10.23 28.62
C LEU A 388 13.01 10.77 29.24
N GLU A 389 14.18 10.32 28.75
CA GLU A 389 15.47 10.83 29.21
C GLU A 389 15.56 12.36 29.06
N GLY A 390 15.11 12.89 27.91
CA GLY A 390 15.04 14.33 27.68
C GLY A 390 14.03 15.07 28.57
N LEU A 391 12.96 14.43 29.03
CA LEU A 391 12.04 15.03 30.00
C LEU A 391 12.65 15.06 31.41
N GLU A 392 13.33 13.99 31.82
CA GLU A 392 14.01 13.92 33.13
C GLU A 392 15.12 14.97 33.25
N GLU A 393 15.92 15.18 32.20
CA GLU A 393 16.96 16.22 32.17
C GLU A 393 16.40 17.65 32.25
N ASN A 394 15.16 17.88 31.80
CA ASN A 394 14.51 19.19 31.76
C ASN A 394 13.59 19.46 32.96
N THR A 395 13.48 18.54 33.92
CA THR A 395 12.69 18.74 35.15
C THR A 395 13.58 19.37 36.23
N PRO A 396 13.28 20.58 36.76
CA PRO A 396 14.10 21.16 37.83
C PRO A 396 14.10 20.25 39.06
N SER A 397 15.29 19.92 39.59
CA SER A 397 15.42 19.14 40.81
C SER A 397 14.88 19.93 42.01
N GLU A 398 13.62 19.74 42.38
CA GLU A 398 13.10 20.21 43.66
C GLU A 398 13.61 19.30 44.78
N THR A 399 14.78 19.62 45.33
CA THR A 399 15.25 19.41 46.72
C THR A 399 16.68 19.95 46.78
N SER A 400 17.13 20.80 47.70
CA SER A 400 16.72 21.06 49.07
C SER A 400 17.38 22.36 49.54
N GLU A 401 16.63 23.33 50.06
CA GLU A 401 17.15 24.18 51.13
C GLU A 401 16.17 24.15 52.31
N SER A 402 16.74 23.64 53.39
CA SER A 402 16.18 23.37 54.70
C SER A 402 15.53 24.59 55.32
N PHE A 403 14.34 24.37 55.90
CA PHE A 403 13.94 25.05 57.13
C PHE A 403 15.07 24.95 58.14
N ASN A 404 15.64 26.08 58.54
CA ASN A 404 16.21 26.27 59.87
C ASN A 404 15.78 27.65 60.36
N GLU A 405 15.20 27.63 61.56
CA GLU A 405 14.86 28.79 62.41
C GLU A 405 16.06 29.69 62.71
#